data_AF-A0A3B5L576-F1
#
_entry.id   AF-A0A3B5L576-F1
#
_cell.length_a   1.000
_cell.length_b   1.000
_cell.length_c   1.000
_cell.angle_alpha   90.00
_cell.angle_beta   90.00
_cell.angle_gamma   90.00
#
_symmetry.space_group_name_H-M   'P 1'
#
loop_
_entity.id
_entity.type
_entity.pdbx_description
1 polymer ?
#
loop_
_entity_poly.entity_id
_entity_poly.type
_entity_poly.pdbx_seq_one_letter_code
_entity_poly.pdbx_strand_id
1 'polypeptide(L)'
;MPISVFWNGLPDDINAAYERHDGKFVFFKGDRFWLFREADVLPGYPQPLHQYGRGIPVHRIDTAIWWEPNEFTYFFSGDRYWRYNEETRSADRDFPKPISRWGKIPASPRGAFLSDDGASTYIYKGSSYWRFDNRRTEADRGYPRSILKDFMGCVGVPDPDPDPETERNPGTEPVRPPRPTESGRGPDRELRPGNTEDDPDQEVNVVVTVTDSESKVMTLVMVTAPLLLILCILVLVYTILRTLQNKEPPRALVHCKRSLQDWV
;
A
#
# COMPACT_ATOMS: atom_id res chain seq x y z
N MET A 1 -4.17 -21.89 -6.88
CA MET A 1 -5.47 -21.39 -7.35
C MET A 1 -5.22 -20.72 -8.70
N PRO A 2 -5.91 -21.09 -9.78
CA PRO A 2 -5.79 -20.39 -11.07
C PRO A 2 -6.22 -18.93 -10.95
N ILE A 3 -5.55 -18.02 -11.66
CA ILE A 3 -5.85 -16.58 -11.56
C ILE A 3 -7.26 -16.25 -12.01
N SER A 4 -7.75 -16.97 -13.04
CA SER A 4 -9.07 -16.84 -13.64
C SER A 4 -10.23 -17.19 -12.68
N VAL A 5 -9.96 -17.91 -11.58
CA VAL A 5 -10.98 -18.22 -10.56
C VAL A 5 -11.31 -17.00 -9.71
N PHE A 6 -10.32 -16.16 -9.42
CA PHE A 6 -10.52 -14.93 -8.66
C PHE A 6 -10.84 -13.76 -9.62
N TRP A 7 -10.03 -13.60 -10.65
CA TRP A 7 -10.16 -12.56 -11.66
C TRP A 7 -10.89 -13.12 -12.88
N ASN A 8 -12.21 -13.25 -12.78
CA ASN A 8 -13.02 -13.85 -13.84
C ASN A 8 -12.83 -13.10 -15.18
N GLY A 9 -12.46 -13.84 -16.23
CA GLY A 9 -12.20 -13.28 -17.56
C GLY A 9 -10.76 -12.80 -17.79
N LEU A 10 -9.89 -12.86 -16.77
CA LEU A 10 -8.46 -12.63 -16.95
C LEU A 10 -7.78 -13.91 -17.48
N PRO A 11 -6.98 -13.83 -18.55
CA PRO A 11 -6.23 -14.99 -19.03
C PRO A 11 -5.09 -15.34 -18.07
N ASP A 12 -4.62 -16.58 -18.13
CA ASP A 12 -3.38 -16.98 -17.48
C ASP A 12 -2.18 -16.23 -18.08
N ASP A 13 -1.01 -16.31 -17.42
CA ASP A 13 0.26 -15.85 -17.99
C ASP A 13 0.28 -14.37 -18.42
N ILE A 14 -0.26 -13.51 -17.55
CA ILE A 14 -0.19 -12.06 -17.70
C ILE A 14 1.26 -11.55 -17.72
N ASN A 15 1.47 -10.41 -18.35
CA ASN A 15 2.80 -9.79 -18.44
C ASN A 15 3.07 -8.80 -17.31
N ALA A 16 2.08 -7.98 -16.96
CA ALA A 16 2.20 -6.99 -15.90
C ALA A 16 0.83 -6.74 -15.27
N ALA A 17 0.83 -6.33 -14.00
CA ALA A 17 -0.34 -5.83 -13.30
C ALA A 17 0.08 -4.67 -12.40
N TYR A 18 -0.81 -3.69 -12.21
CA TYR A 18 -0.63 -2.65 -11.21
C TYR A 18 -1.98 -2.06 -10.79
N GLU A 19 -1.99 -1.41 -9.63
CA GLU A 19 -3.11 -0.61 -9.14
C GLU A 19 -2.92 0.84 -9.55
N ARG A 20 -3.98 1.45 -10.10
CA ARG A 20 -4.03 2.88 -10.44
C ARG A 20 -4.43 3.71 -9.23
N HIS A 21 -4.15 5.02 -9.28
CA HIS A 21 -4.59 5.99 -8.27
C HIS A 21 -6.11 5.98 -7.98
N ASP A 22 -6.94 5.48 -8.91
CA ASP A 22 -8.40 5.38 -8.74
C ASP A 22 -8.85 4.03 -8.16
N GLY A 23 -7.93 3.24 -7.61
CA GLY A 23 -8.15 1.94 -6.96
C GLY A 23 -8.50 0.81 -7.93
N LYS A 24 -8.39 1.03 -9.24
CA LYS A 24 -8.64 -0.01 -10.25
C LYS A 24 -7.36 -0.77 -10.56
N PHE A 25 -7.52 -2.05 -10.84
CA PHE A 25 -6.42 -2.92 -11.23
C PHE A 25 -6.35 -3.02 -12.75
N VAL A 26 -5.17 -2.78 -13.31
CA VAL A 26 -4.91 -2.96 -14.74
C VAL A 26 -4.04 -4.19 -14.92
N PHE A 27 -4.44 -5.05 -15.84
CA PHE A 27 -3.65 -6.21 -16.24
C PHE A 27 -3.28 -6.10 -17.71
N PHE A 28 -2.05 -6.46 -18.06
CA PHE A 28 -1.54 -6.44 -19.43
C PHE A 28 -1.16 -7.84 -19.87
N LYS A 29 -1.54 -8.21 -21.10
CA LYS A 29 -1.08 -9.42 -21.77
C LYS A 29 -0.93 -9.16 -23.27
N GLY A 30 0.31 -9.24 -23.77
CA GLY A 30 0.66 -8.87 -25.13
C GLY A 30 0.26 -7.43 -25.44
N ASP A 31 -0.49 -7.27 -26.51
CA ASP A 31 -1.02 -5.99 -27.01
C ASP A 31 -2.42 -5.66 -26.46
N ARG A 32 -2.83 -6.30 -25.35
CA ARG A 32 -4.15 -6.11 -24.72
C ARG A 32 -4.04 -5.77 -23.25
N PHE A 33 -5.06 -5.09 -22.75
CA PHE A 33 -5.21 -4.81 -21.34
C PHE A 33 -6.65 -5.05 -20.85
N TRP A 34 -6.77 -5.33 -19.56
CA TRP A 34 -8.02 -5.46 -18.83
C TRP A 34 -8.03 -4.44 -17.70
N LEU A 35 -9.19 -3.85 -17.45
CA LEU A 35 -9.41 -2.97 -16.31
C LEU A 35 -10.44 -3.62 -15.38
N PHE A 36 -10.04 -3.82 -14.13
CA PHE A 36 -10.86 -4.43 -13.10
C PHE A 36 -11.19 -3.42 -12.01
N ARG A 37 -12.37 -3.58 -11.42
CA ARG A 37 -12.76 -2.96 -10.15
C ARG A 37 -12.97 -4.08 -9.16
N GLU A 38 -12.20 -4.10 -8.07
CA GLU A 38 -12.16 -5.26 -7.18
C GLU A 38 -11.91 -6.53 -8.00
N ALA A 39 -12.75 -7.57 -7.93
CA ALA A 39 -12.58 -8.81 -8.71
C ALA A 39 -13.30 -8.81 -10.08
N ASP A 40 -14.03 -7.74 -10.41
CA ASP A 40 -14.89 -7.69 -11.61
C ASP A 40 -14.22 -6.96 -12.77
N VAL A 41 -14.17 -7.61 -13.93
CA VAL A 41 -13.72 -6.98 -15.18
C VAL A 41 -14.75 -5.95 -15.64
N LEU A 42 -14.31 -4.75 -16.01
CA LEU A 42 -15.23 -3.74 -16.51
C LEU A 42 -15.79 -4.14 -17.89
N PRO A 43 -17.00 -3.70 -18.25
CA PRO A 43 -17.58 -3.95 -19.56
C PRO A 43 -16.69 -3.41 -20.70
N GLY A 44 -16.57 -4.20 -21.77
CA GLY A 44 -15.79 -3.83 -22.95
C GLY A 44 -14.32 -4.22 -22.89
N TYR A 45 -13.83 -4.89 -21.85
CA TYR A 45 -12.45 -5.42 -21.82
C TYR A 45 -12.38 -6.89 -22.28
N PRO A 46 -11.23 -7.34 -22.82
CA PRO A 46 -10.00 -6.58 -23.03
C PRO A 46 -10.06 -5.55 -24.16
N GLN A 47 -9.26 -4.50 -24.03
CA GLN A 47 -9.04 -3.50 -25.08
C GLN A 47 -7.61 -3.56 -25.61
N PRO A 48 -7.37 -3.14 -26.86
CA PRO A 48 -6.02 -3.00 -27.39
C PRO A 48 -5.18 -1.99 -26.58
N LEU A 49 -3.90 -2.28 -26.38
CA LEU A 49 -2.98 -1.49 -25.57
C LEU A 49 -2.84 -0.05 -26.07
N HIS A 50 -2.90 0.18 -27.39
CA HIS A 50 -2.86 1.53 -27.95
C HIS A 50 -4.04 2.42 -27.51
N GLN A 51 -5.15 1.83 -27.05
CA GLN A 51 -6.27 2.58 -26.49
C GLN A 51 -6.05 2.96 -25.01
N TYR A 52 -5.08 2.34 -24.33
CA TYR A 52 -4.77 2.68 -22.94
C TYR A 52 -4.34 4.14 -22.84
N GLY A 53 -3.35 4.53 -23.65
CA GLY A 53 -2.86 5.89 -23.74
C GLY A 53 -1.85 6.09 -24.87
N ARG A 54 -1.50 7.35 -25.11
CA ARG A 54 -0.57 7.75 -26.18
C ARG A 54 0.88 7.69 -25.72
N GLY A 55 1.80 7.32 -26.61
CA GLY A 55 3.25 7.38 -26.34
C GLY A 55 3.79 6.28 -25.41
N ILE A 56 3.00 5.26 -25.08
CA ILE A 56 3.43 4.07 -24.31
C ILE A 56 3.92 2.95 -25.25
N PRO A 57 4.55 1.88 -24.73
CA PRO A 57 4.89 0.70 -25.54
C PRO A 57 3.67 0.13 -26.28
N VAL A 58 3.80 -0.12 -27.58
CA VAL A 58 2.67 -0.57 -28.42
C VAL A 58 2.46 -2.08 -28.43
N HIS A 59 3.49 -2.86 -28.11
CA HIS A 59 3.46 -4.32 -28.26
C HIS A 59 3.25 -5.06 -26.95
N ARG A 60 3.90 -4.60 -25.86
CA ARG A 60 3.91 -5.29 -24.56
C ARG A 60 4.45 -4.39 -23.45
N ILE A 61 3.88 -4.53 -22.27
CA ILE A 61 4.40 -3.96 -21.02
C ILE A 61 4.94 -5.12 -20.16
N ASP A 62 6.20 -5.03 -19.78
CA ASP A 62 6.89 -6.03 -18.94
C ASP A 62 6.60 -5.83 -17.46
N THR A 63 6.48 -4.58 -17.03
CA THR A 63 6.21 -4.18 -15.66
C THR A 63 5.52 -2.82 -15.65
N ALA A 64 4.61 -2.62 -14.72
CA ALA A 64 3.94 -1.35 -14.48
C ALA A 64 3.91 -1.06 -12.98
N ILE A 65 4.03 0.20 -12.60
CA ILE A 65 3.88 0.65 -11.22
C ILE A 65 3.32 2.07 -11.20
N TRP A 66 2.29 2.31 -10.39
CA TRP A 66 1.90 3.67 -10.06
C TRP A 66 2.80 4.18 -8.95
N TRP A 67 3.51 5.28 -9.20
CA TRP A 67 4.53 5.79 -8.30
C TRP A 67 3.98 6.97 -7.51
N GLU A 68 3.50 6.67 -6.30
CA GLU A 68 2.90 7.63 -5.37
C GLU A 68 3.69 8.94 -5.19
N PRO A 69 5.04 8.96 -5.09
CA PRO A 69 5.76 10.20 -4.81
C PRO A 69 5.58 11.33 -5.82
N ASN A 70 5.24 11.02 -7.07
CA ASN A 70 4.96 12.03 -8.09
C ASN A 70 3.69 11.77 -8.91
N GLU A 71 2.88 10.79 -8.49
CA GLU A 71 1.58 10.45 -9.07
C GLU A 71 1.61 10.01 -10.54
N PHE A 72 2.77 9.66 -11.10
CA PHE A 72 2.88 9.10 -12.44
C PHE A 72 2.92 7.57 -12.42
N THR A 73 2.41 6.96 -13.49
CA THR A 73 2.60 5.54 -13.74
C THR A 73 3.88 5.32 -14.55
N TYR A 74 4.69 4.35 -14.16
CA TYR A 74 5.90 3.98 -14.88
C TYR A 74 5.71 2.62 -15.55
N PHE A 75 5.88 2.60 -16.87
CA PHE A 75 5.87 1.38 -17.67
C PHE A 75 7.28 0.99 -18.07
N PHE A 76 7.61 -0.29 -17.96
CA PHE A 76 8.88 -0.86 -18.38
C PHE A 76 8.65 -1.84 -19.53
N SER A 77 9.52 -1.79 -20.53
CA SER A 77 9.51 -2.71 -21.67
C SER A 77 10.93 -2.82 -22.21
N GLY A 78 11.50 -4.02 -22.17
CA GLY A 78 12.91 -4.23 -22.55
C GLY A 78 13.87 -3.46 -21.63
N ASP A 79 14.80 -2.73 -22.24
CA ASP A 79 15.82 -1.90 -21.59
C ASP A 79 15.35 -0.46 -21.34
N ARG A 80 14.05 -0.19 -21.49
CA ARG A 80 13.48 1.16 -21.49
C ARG A 80 12.29 1.28 -20.53
N TYR A 81 12.06 2.52 -20.11
CA TYR A 81 10.90 2.87 -19.30
C TYR A 81 10.24 4.18 -19.78
N TRP A 82 8.95 4.31 -19.50
CA TRP A 82 8.09 5.43 -19.83
C TRP A 82 7.48 6.00 -18.56
N ARG A 83 7.36 7.32 -18.47
CA ARG A 83 6.57 8.00 -17.46
C ARG A 83 5.24 8.41 -18.09
N TYR A 84 4.15 7.92 -17.52
CA TYR A 84 2.79 8.05 -18.03
C TYR A 84 1.94 8.85 -17.07
N ASN A 85 1.27 9.87 -17.60
CA ASN A 85 0.33 10.68 -16.87
C ASN A 85 -1.09 10.10 -17.06
N GLU A 86 -1.67 9.62 -15.95
CA GLU A 86 -3.00 8.99 -15.95
C GLU A 86 -4.14 9.95 -16.32
N GLU A 87 -4.01 11.24 -16.01
CA GLU A 87 -5.03 12.26 -16.28
C GLU A 87 -5.11 12.62 -17.77
N THR A 88 -3.97 12.95 -18.37
CA THR A 88 -3.85 13.30 -19.80
C THR A 88 -3.86 12.08 -20.71
N ARG A 89 -3.75 10.88 -20.13
CA ARG A 89 -3.64 9.59 -20.81
C ARG A 89 -2.52 9.55 -21.85
N SER A 90 -1.38 10.12 -21.49
CA SER A 90 -0.22 10.22 -22.37
C SER A 90 1.11 10.05 -21.64
N ALA A 91 2.08 9.46 -22.32
CA ALA A 91 3.46 9.45 -21.88
C ALA A 91 4.12 10.81 -22.17
N ASP A 92 5.03 11.19 -21.28
CA ASP A 92 5.81 12.41 -21.46
C ASP A 92 6.69 12.35 -22.71
N ARG A 93 6.88 13.52 -23.36
CA ARG A 93 7.59 13.62 -24.65
C ARG A 93 9.06 13.19 -24.60
N ASP A 94 9.72 13.31 -23.45
CA ASP A 94 11.14 12.99 -23.28
C ASP A 94 11.41 11.50 -22.96
N PHE A 95 10.40 10.65 -23.15
CA PHE A 95 10.43 9.21 -22.91
C PHE A 95 10.25 8.43 -24.23
N PRO A 96 10.76 7.18 -24.33
CA PRO A 96 11.38 6.39 -23.28
C PRO A 96 12.79 6.81 -22.85
N LYS A 97 13.12 6.55 -21.59
CA LYS A 97 14.48 6.67 -21.05
C LYS A 97 15.08 5.28 -20.77
N PRO A 98 16.41 5.13 -20.73
CA PRO A 98 17.05 3.85 -20.42
C PRO A 98 16.78 3.44 -18.97
N ILE A 99 16.55 2.15 -18.76
CA ILE A 99 16.23 1.58 -17.44
C ILE A 99 17.36 1.75 -16.41
N SER A 100 18.59 2.00 -16.85
CA SER A 100 19.75 2.30 -15.99
C SER A 100 19.58 3.52 -15.07
N ARG A 101 18.56 4.35 -15.30
CA ARG A 101 18.15 5.43 -14.38
C ARG A 101 17.51 4.91 -13.09
N TRP A 102 17.02 3.68 -13.09
CA TRP A 102 16.47 2.96 -11.93
C TRP A 102 17.55 2.12 -11.21
N GLY A 103 18.80 2.59 -11.24
CA GLY A 103 19.96 1.83 -10.78
C GLY A 103 20.36 0.73 -11.76
N LYS A 104 21.17 -0.22 -11.29
CA LYS A 104 21.67 -1.36 -12.09
C LYS A 104 20.68 -2.51 -12.12
N ILE A 105 19.41 -2.24 -12.43
CA ILE A 105 18.41 -3.29 -12.60
C ILE A 105 18.50 -3.91 -14.00
N PRO A 106 18.23 -5.21 -14.14
CA PRO A 106 18.28 -5.87 -15.44
C PRO A 106 17.12 -5.42 -16.34
N ALA A 107 17.35 -5.45 -17.65
CA ALA A 107 16.30 -5.23 -18.65
C ALA A 107 15.15 -6.25 -18.50
N SER A 108 13.94 -5.86 -18.90
CA SER A 108 12.70 -6.66 -18.77
C SER A 108 12.47 -7.17 -17.35
N PRO A 109 12.28 -6.27 -16.37
CA PRO A 109 11.78 -6.66 -15.05
C PRO A 109 10.42 -7.37 -15.19
N ARG A 110 10.05 -8.20 -14.20
CA ARG A 110 8.80 -8.96 -14.19
C ARG A 110 7.74 -8.43 -13.25
N GLY A 111 8.10 -7.54 -12.35
CA GLY A 111 7.14 -6.73 -11.63
C GLY A 111 7.81 -5.69 -10.75
N ALA A 112 7.01 -4.76 -10.28
CA ALA A 112 7.43 -3.71 -9.37
C ALA A 112 6.29 -3.33 -8.43
N PHE A 113 6.62 -2.95 -7.20
CA PHE A 113 5.65 -2.50 -6.20
C PHE A 113 6.34 -1.60 -5.17
N LEU A 114 5.56 -0.76 -4.50
CA LEU A 114 6.02 0.11 -3.42
C LEU A 114 5.98 -0.62 -2.07
N SER A 115 6.81 -0.18 -1.12
CA SER A 115 6.59 -0.47 0.30
C SER A 115 5.30 0.18 0.79
N ASP A 116 4.76 -0.35 1.90
CA ASP A 116 3.52 0.15 2.52
C ASP A 116 3.57 1.65 2.86
N ASP A 117 4.77 2.19 3.13
CA ASP A 117 5.01 3.61 3.44
C ASP A 117 5.40 4.44 2.20
N GLY A 118 5.42 3.84 1.01
CA GLY A 118 5.83 4.47 -0.24
C GLY A 118 7.31 4.90 -0.28
N ALA A 119 8.11 4.56 0.73
CA ALA A 119 9.50 5.01 0.84
C ALA A 119 10.47 4.23 -0.05
N SER A 120 10.14 2.99 -0.41
CA SER A 120 10.98 2.12 -1.24
C SER A 120 10.20 1.55 -2.42
N THR A 121 10.86 1.44 -3.57
CA THR A 121 10.37 0.69 -4.72
C THR A 121 11.10 -0.63 -4.83
N TYR A 122 10.37 -1.73 -4.93
CA TYR A 122 10.91 -3.06 -5.20
C TYR A 122 10.67 -3.42 -6.66
N ILE A 123 11.70 -3.93 -7.33
CA ILE A 123 11.61 -4.40 -8.71
C ILE A 123 12.19 -5.81 -8.74
N TYR A 124 11.51 -6.77 -9.36
CA TYR A 124 11.98 -8.16 -9.41
C TYR A 124 12.09 -8.71 -10.82
N LYS A 125 13.02 -9.65 -10.99
CA LYS A 125 13.22 -10.43 -12.22
C LYS A 125 13.72 -11.82 -11.84
N GLY A 126 13.02 -12.84 -12.31
CA GLY A 126 13.29 -14.23 -11.92
C GLY A 126 13.13 -14.39 -10.40
N SER A 127 14.11 -15.01 -9.75
CA SER A 127 14.16 -15.18 -8.30
C SER A 127 14.81 -14.02 -7.54
N SER A 128 15.23 -12.97 -8.25
CA SER A 128 15.99 -11.84 -7.69
C SER A 128 15.12 -10.58 -7.62
N TYR A 129 15.32 -9.77 -6.59
CA TYR A 129 14.71 -8.45 -6.49
C TYR A 129 15.72 -7.40 -6.06
N TRP A 130 15.48 -6.17 -6.49
CA TRP A 130 16.24 -4.96 -6.16
C TRP A 130 15.33 -4.03 -5.37
N ARG A 131 15.90 -3.31 -4.41
CA ARG A 131 15.22 -2.25 -3.66
C ARG A 131 15.83 -0.90 -4.00
N PHE A 132 14.96 0.07 -4.23
CA PHE A 132 15.32 1.46 -4.50
C PHE A 132 14.71 2.34 -3.42
N ASP A 133 15.53 3.09 -2.70
CA ASP A 133 15.07 4.11 -1.75
C ASP A 133 14.58 5.32 -2.57
N ASN A 134 13.28 5.62 -2.51
CA ASN A 134 12.66 6.66 -3.33
C ASN A 134 13.16 8.08 -2.99
N ARG A 135 13.82 8.27 -1.84
CA ARG A 135 14.47 9.54 -1.46
C ARG A 135 15.89 9.64 -1.98
N ARG A 136 16.51 8.52 -2.32
CA ARG A 136 17.85 8.45 -2.90
C ARG A 136 17.75 8.23 -4.39
N THR A 137 18.85 8.51 -5.09
CA THR A 137 18.92 8.34 -6.55
C THR A 137 19.58 7.01 -6.94
N GLU A 138 19.89 6.14 -5.98
CA GLU A 138 20.63 4.90 -6.19
C GLU A 138 19.92 3.70 -5.52
N ALA A 139 20.11 2.53 -6.10
CA ALA A 139 19.65 1.28 -5.51
C ALA A 139 20.40 0.97 -4.20
N ASP A 140 19.72 0.32 -3.26
CA ASP A 140 20.28 0.04 -1.96
C ASP A 140 21.43 -0.98 -2.01
N ARG A 141 22.40 -0.83 -1.10
CA ARG A 141 23.50 -1.78 -0.95
C ARG A 141 22.98 -3.13 -0.47
N GLY A 142 23.59 -4.22 -0.95
CA GLY A 142 23.21 -5.59 -0.58
C GLY A 142 22.08 -6.20 -1.43
N TYR A 143 21.75 -5.55 -2.55
CA TYR A 143 20.85 -6.07 -3.58
C TYR A 143 21.64 -6.44 -4.85
N PRO A 144 21.17 -7.44 -5.64
CA PRO A 144 19.90 -8.15 -5.51
C PRO A 144 19.82 -9.13 -4.33
N ARG A 145 18.59 -9.44 -3.89
CA ARG A 145 18.28 -10.48 -2.89
C ARG A 145 17.26 -11.47 -3.44
N SER A 146 17.12 -12.62 -2.79
CA SER A 146 16.17 -13.65 -3.21
C SER A 146 14.73 -13.33 -2.82
N ILE A 147 13.85 -13.12 -3.81
CA ILE A 147 12.42 -12.88 -3.56
C ILE A 147 11.75 -14.12 -2.96
N LEU A 148 12.26 -15.31 -3.29
CA LEU A 148 11.75 -16.58 -2.76
C LEU A 148 12.00 -16.70 -1.26
N LYS A 149 13.17 -16.24 -0.81
CA LYS A 149 13.56 -16.25 0.60
C LYS A 149 12.81 -15.18 1.40
N ASP A 150 12.84 -13.94 0.93
CA ASP A 150 12.36 -12.80 1.71
C ASP A 150 10.84 -12.59 1.64
N PHE A 151 10.21 -12.86 0.49
CA PHE A 151 8.76 -12.65 0.30
C PHE A 151 7.95 -13.94 0.32
N MET A 152 8.49 -15.03 -0.23
CA MET A 152 7.76 -16.30 -0.33
C MET A 152 8.03 -17.26 0.84
N GLY A 153 8.95 -16.92 1.75
CA GLY A 153 9.27 -17.72 2.94
C GLY A 153 9.99 -19.05 2.66
N CYS A 154 10.70 -19.16 1.53
CA CYS A 154 11.46 -20.37 1.20
C CYS A 154 12.76 -20.45 2.01
N VAL A 155 12.94 -21.53 2.75
CA VAL A 155 14.17 -21.79 3.52
C VAL A 155 15.22 -22.49 2.64
N GLY A 156 16.49 -22.12 2.81
CA GLY A 156 17.62 -22.77 2.13
C GLY A 156 17.89 -22.31 0.70
N VAL A 157 17.16 -21.31 0.20
CA VAL A 157 17.47 -20.66 -1.08
C VAL A 157 18.57 -19.62 -0.85
N PRO A 158 19.73 -19.73 -1.53
CA PRO A 158 20.78 -18.71 -1.43
C PRO A 158 20.34 -17.40 -2.07
N ASP A 159 20.95 -16.30 -1.63
CA ASP A 159 20.82 -15.03 -2.33
C ASP A 159 21.61 -15.10 -3.66
N PRO A 160 21.14 -14.42 -4.72
CA PRO A 160 21.87 -14.37 -5.98
C PRO A 160 23.24 -13.69 -5.79
N ASP A 161 24.24 -14.13 -6.56
CA ASP A 161 25.53 -13.44 -6.57
C ASP A 161 25.32 -11.98 -7.03
N PRO A 162 25.96 -11.01 -6.38
CA PRO A 162 25.90 -9.62 -6.82
C PRO A 162 26.49 -9.51 -8.24
N ASP A 163 25.80 -8.81 -9.13
CA ASP A 163 26.30 -8.59 -10.50
C ASP A 163 27.74 -8.04 -10.46
N PRO A 164 28.69 -8.57 -11.27
CA PRO A 164 30.12 -8.26 -11.18
C PRO A 164 30.47 -6.78 -11.41
N GLU A 165 29.53 -5.97 -11.90
CA GLU A 165 29.72 -4.53 -12.04
C GLU A 165 29.47 -3.74 -10.74
N THR A 166 28.90 -4.36 -9.71
CA THR A 166 28.58 -3.72 -8.42
C THR A 166 29.79 -3.71 -7.46
N GLU A 167 30.78 -4.57 -7.67
CA GLU A 167 31.95 -4.69 -6.78
C GLU A 167 33.04 -3.63 -6.98
N ARG A 168 32.96 -2.80 -8.01
CA ARG A 168 34.00 -1.78 -8.29
C ARG A 168 33.78 -0.48 -7.50
N ASN A 169 33.72 -0.57 -6.17
CA ASN A 169 33.94 0.58 -5.27
C ASN A 169 34.20 0.14 -3.82
N PRO A 170 35.46 -0.11 -3.41
CA PRO A 170 35.80 -0.26 -2.01
C PRO A 170 36.12 1.12 -1.42
N GLY A 171 35.26 1.61 -0.53
CA GLY A 171 35.56 2.82 0.23
C GLY A 171 34.36 3.43 0.91
N THR A 172 34.07 2.97 2.13
CA THR A 172 33.74 3.77 3.34
C THR A 172 33.14 2.80 4.35
N GLU A 173 33.91 2.44 5.38
CA GLU A 173 33.42 1.71 6.56
C GLU A 173 32.36 2.54 7.32
N PRO A 174 31.31 1.93 7.87
CA PRO A 174 30.42 2.61 8.81
C PRO A 174 30.99 2.60 10.23
N VAL A 175 31.16 3.80 10.79
CA VAL A 175 31.41 4.03 12.23
C VAL A 175 30.21 3.54 13.04
N ARG A 176 30.48 2.70 14.04
CA ARG A 176 29.49 2.07 14.93
C ARG A 176 29.10 3.03 16.09
N PRO A 177 27.81 3.30 16.36
CA PRO A 177 27.41 3.98 17.59
C PRO A 177 27.31 3.00 18.78
N PRO A 178 27.63 3.42 20.03
CA PRO A 178 27.54 2.57 21.20
C PRO A 178 26.09 2.36 21.70
N ARG A 179 25.83 1.16 22.25
CA ARG A 179 24.55 0.74 22.87
C ARG A 179 24.37 1.31 24.29
N PRO A 180 23.11 1.48 24.75
CA PRO A 180 22.80 1.85 26.13
C PRO A 180 22.78 0.63 27.08
N THR A 181 23.09 0.88 28.35
CA THR A 181 22.97 -0.06 29.48
C THR A 181 21.63 0.07 30.19
N GLU A 182 20.94 -1.06 30.40
CA GLU A 182 19.82 -1.21 31.33
C GLU A 182 20.31 -1.35 32.78
N SER A 183 19.56 -0.78 33.73
CA SER A 183 19.35 -1.39 35.06
C SER A 183 18.05 -0.81 35.64
N GLY A 184 17.11 -1.69 35.98
CA GLY A 184 15.72 -1.32 36.25
C GLY A 184 15.28 -1.28 37.72
N ARG A 185 13.98 -1.59 37.87
CA ARG A 185 13.17 -1.91 39.07
C ARG A 185 12.35 -0.72 39.64
N GLY A 186 11.01 -0.87 39.58
CA GLY A 186 9.95 0.06 40.05
C GLY A 186 9.72 0.05 41.58
N PRO A 187 8.48 0.20 42.12
CA PRO A 187 7.16 0.42 41.50
C PRO A 187 6.28 1.55 42.14
N ASP A 188 5.09 1.73 41.56
CA ASP A 188 3.78 2.14 42.11
C ASP A 188 3.44 3.52 42.71
N ARG A 189 2.30 4.01 42.21
CA ARG A 189 1.15 4.68 42.86
C ARG A 189 1.04 6.22 42.97
N GLU A 190 0.07 6.70 42.18
CA GLU A 190 -1.15 7.46 42.52
C GLU A 190 -1.09 8.87 43.16
N LEU A 191 -1.82 9.75 42.45
CA LEU A 191 -2.71 10.85 42.87
C LEU A 191 -2.15 12.14 43.49
N ARG A 192 -2.35 13.23 42.71
CA ARG A 192 -2.69 14.60 43.13
C ARG A 192 -4.11 14.63 43.75
N PRO A 193 -4.49 15.59 44.63
CA PRO A 193 -4.66 16.99 44.23
C PRO A 193 -4.38 18.06 45.30
N GLY A 194 -4.32 19.32 44.86
CA GLY A 194 -4.25 20.50 45.70
C GLY A 194 -5.60 21.22 45.77
N ASN A 195 -5.98 21.51 47.01
CA ASN A 195 -6.83 22.54 47.65
C ASN A 195 -7.26 23.74 46.78
N THR A 196 -8.32 24.52 47.08
CA THR A 196 -8.98 24.79 48.37
C THR A 196 -10.40 25.35 48.11
N GLU A 197 -11.26 25.18 49.10
CA GLU A 197 -12.60 25.73 49.32
C GLU A 197 -12.61 27.27 49.42
N ASP A 198 -13.72 27.93 49.09
CA ASP A 198 -14.59 28.62 50.06
C ASP A 198 -15.77 29.37 49.40
N ASP A 199 -16.93 29.12 49.99
CA ASP A 199 -18.30 29.67 49.82
C ASP A 199 -18.43 31.03 50.59
N PRO A 200 -19.59 31.70 50.84
CA PRO A 200 -20.97 31.55 50.34
C PRO A 200 -21.72 32.85 49.92
N ASP A 201 -22.77 32.62 49.12
CA ASP A 201 -24.18 33.05 49.19
C ASP A 201 -24.71 34.49 49.47
N GLN A 202 -25.95 34.66 48.97
CA GLN A 202 -27.05 35.60 49.28
C GLN A 202 -27.10 36.93 48.48
N GLU A 203 -28.23 37.46 47.98
CA GLU A 203 -29.67 37.17 48.10
C GLU A 203 -30.44 37.93 46.98
N VAL A 204 -31.36 37.24 46.28
CA VAL A 204 -32.80 37.57 46.08
C VAL A 204 -33.24 38.90 45.39
N ASN A 205 -33.93 38.81 44.23
CA ASN A 205 -35.41 39.03 44.12
C ASN A 205 -35.97 38.89 42.68
N VAL A 206 -36.90 37.93 42.53
CA VAL A 206 -38.24 37.97 41.89
C VAL A 206 -38.47 38.89 40.67
N VAL A 207 -38.84 38.29 39.51
CA VAL A 207 -40.09 38.57 38.76
C VAL A 207 -40.46 37.35 37.89
N VAL A 208 -41.75 37.01 37.97
CA VAL A 208 -42.52 35.91 37.38
C VAL A 208 -42.53 35.92 35.84
N THR A 209 -42.52 34.74 35.18
CA THR A 209 -43.48 34.41 34.11
C THR A 209 -43.47 32.93 33.72
N VAL A 210 -44.67 32.47 33.38
CA VAL A 210 -45.14 31.12 33.07
C VAL A 210 -44.40 30.47 31.88
N THR A 211 -43.96 29.21 32.01
CA THR A 211 -43.91 28.15 30.96
C THR A 211 -43.38 26.81 31.55
N ASP A 212 -44.12 26.21 32.48
CA ASP A 212 -43.72 24.94 33.13
C ASP A 212 -44.08 23.66 32.31
N SER A 213 -44.45 23.82 31.04
CA SER A 213 -44.76 22.71 30.12
C SER A 213 -43.73 22.56 28.99
N GLU A 214 -43.21 23.65 28.41
CA GLU A 214 -42.21 23.57 27.34
C GLU A 214 -40.81 23.21 27.85
N SER A 215 -40.43 23.72 29.03
CA SER A 215 -39.12 23.45 29.65
C SER A 215 -38.93 21.98 30.04
N LYS A 216 -39.97 21.31 30.53
CA LYS A 216 -39.95 19.86 30.82
C LYS A 216 -39.79 19.04 29.55
N VAL A 217 -40.50 19.40 28.48
CA VAL A 217 -40.37 18.72 27.18
C VAL A 217 -38.98 18.96 26.59
N MET A 218 -38.46 20.19 26.64
CA MET A 218 -37.13 20.52 26.14
C MET A 218 -36.02 19.80 26.93
N THR A 219 -36.15 19.70 28.25
CA THR A 219 -35.23 18.95 29.12
C THR A 219 -35.30 17.45 28.83
N LEU A 220 -36.50 16.91 28.63
CA LEU A 220 -36.70 15.49 28.31
C LEU A 220 -36.10 15.16 26.94
N VAL A 221 -36.28 16.03 25.93
CA VAL A 221 -35.65 15.88 24.61
C VAL A 221 -34.12 16.00 24.71
N MET A 222 -33.60 16.97 25.46
CA MET A 222 -32.16 17.18 25.66
C MET A 222 -31.47 16.01 26.35
N VAL A 223 -32.19 15.19 27.13
CA VAL A 223 -31.64 13.99 27.78
C VAL A 223 -31.89 12.74 26.93
N THR A 224 -33.10 12.59 26.38
CA THR A 224 -33.48 11.39 25.62
C THR A 224 -32.81 11.33 24.25
N ALA A 225 -32.65 12.45 23.55
CA ALA A 225 -32.00 12.49 22.24
C ALA A 225 -30.53 12.04 22.28
N PRO A 226 -29.65 12.57 23.17
CA PRO A 226 -28.29 12.07 23.26
C PRO A 226 -28.21 10.64 23.79
N LEU A 227 -29.09 10.22 24.71
CA LEU A 227 -29.13 8.82 25.16
C LEU A 227 -29.49 7.85 24.03
N LEU A 228 -30.46 8.21 23.17
CA LEU A 228 -30.81 7.43 21.98
C LEU A 228 -29.67 7.42 20.95
N LEU A 229 -28.99 8.56 20.73
CA LEU A 229 -27.82 8.61 19.86
C LEU A 229 -26.68 7.73 20.35
N ILE A 230 -26.38 7.76 21.66
CA ILE A 230 -25.37 6.90 22.28
C ILE A 230 -25.75 5.43 22.11
N LEU A 231 -27.02 5.07 22.34
CA LEU A 231 -27.49 3.70 22.12
C LEU A 231 -27.32 3.26 20.66
N CYS A 232 -27.65 4.12 19.70
CA CYS A 232 -27.45 3.84 18.26
C CYS A 232 -25.96 3.63 17.93
N ILE A 233 -25.08 4.47 18.47
CA ILE A 233 -23.62 4.34 18.27
C ILE A 233 -23.12 3.02 18.85
N LEU A 234 -23.55 2.64 20.06
CA LEU A 234 -23.16 1.38 20.70
C LEU A 234 -23.61 0.16 19.88
N VAL A 235 -24.82 0.21 19.30
CA VAL A 235 -25.31 -0.85 18.39
C VAL A 235 -24.46 -0.92 17.12
N LEU A 236 -24.11 0.21 16.51
CA LEU A 236 -23.24 0.24 15.32
C LEU A 236 -21.83 -0.30 15.61
N VAL A 237 -21.25 0.06 16.75
CA VAL A 237 -19.95 -0.45 17.17
C VAL A 237 -20.04 -1.97 17.41
N TYR A 238 -21.08 -2.44 18.09
CA TYR A 238 -21.30 -3.86 18.33
C TYR A 238 -21.46 -4.65 17.02
N THR A 239 -22.22 -4.14 16.06
CA THR A 239 -22.37 -4.80 14.76
C THR A 239 -21.03 -4.85 14.02
N ILE A 240 -20.28 -3.75 13.95
CA ILE A 240 -18.94 -3.73 13.33
C ILE A 240 -18.02 -4.75 13.98
N LEU A 241 -17.92 -4.77 15.31
CA LEU A 241 -17.07 -5.72 16.03
C LEU A 241 -17.49 -7.17 15.76
N ARG A 242 -18.79 -7.46 15.75
CA ARG A 242 -19.31 -8.80 15.42
C ARG A 242 -19.00 -9.18 13.96
N THR A 243 -19.04 -8.21 13.04
CA THR A 243 -18.70 -8.46 11.63
C THR A 243 -17.21 -8.73 11.45
N LEU A 244 -16.35 -8.06 12.24
CA LEU A 244 -14.91 -8.27 12.23
C LEU A 244 -14.51 -9.60 12.88
N GLN A 245 -15.18 -10.00 13.97
CA GLN A 245 -14.93 -11.29 14.62
C GLN A 245 -15.42 -12.50 13.80
N ASN A 246 -16.44 -12.31 12.95
CA ASN A 246 -16.94 -13.35 12.05
C ASN A 246 -16.12 -13.51 10.75
N LYS A 247 -15.14 -12.63 10.49
CA LYS A 247 -14.18 -12.83 9.40
C LYS A 247 -13.08 -13.75 9.91
N GLU A 248 -13.17 -15.03 9.57
CA GLU A 248 -12.12 -16.02 9.81
C GLU A 248 -10.76 -15.52 9.27
N PRO A 249 -9.63 -15.82 9.94
CA PRO A 249 -8.31 -15.45 9.44
C PRO A 249 -8.03 -16.14 8.09
N PRO A 250 -7.40 -15.45 7.13
CA PRO A 250 -7.05 -16.05 5.85
C PRO A 250 -6.08 -17.21 6.07
N ARG A 251 -6.51 -18.42 5.69
CA ARG A 251 -5.65 -19.60 5.69
C ARG A 251 -4.53 -19.37 4.66
N ALA A 252 -3.30 -19.26 5.14
CA ALA A 252 -2.11 -19.18 4.31
C ALA A 252 -2.03 -20.43 3.42
N LEU A 253 -2.22 -20.24 2.11
CA LEU A 253 -2.06 -21.31 1.12
C LEU A 253 -0.57 -21.51 0.84
N VAL A 254 -0.01 -22.56 1.44
CA VAL A 254 1.35 -23.04 1.17
C VAL A 254 1.37 -23.73 -0.20
N HIS A 255 1.68 -23.00 -1.27
CA HIS A 255 1.77 -23.57 -2.62
C HIS A 255 3.01 -23.08 -3.38
N CYS A 256 4.18 -23.15 -2.75
CA CYS A 256 5.40 -22.55 -3.32
C CYS A 256 6.16 -23.40 -4.36
N LYS A 257 5.70 -24.61 -4.72
CA LYS A 257 6.59 -25.57 -5.42
C LYS A 257 6.33 -25.84 -6.91
N ARG A 258 5.42 -25.15 -7.62
CA ARG A 258 5.13 -25.59 -9.01
C ARG A 258 4.97 -24.54 -10.10
N SER A 259 4.86 -23.24 -9.81
CA SER A 259 4.41 -22.28 -10.85
C SER A 259 5.51 -21.49 -11.56
N LEU A 260 6.77 -21.52 -11.10
CA LEU A 260 7.83 -20.64 -11.62
C LEU A 260 8.86 -21.34 -12.52
N GLN A 261 8.86 -22.67 -12.61
CA GLN A 261 9.81 -23.41 -13.46
C GLN A 261 9.38 -23.54 -14.92
N ASP A 262 8.14 -23.19 -15.27
CA ASP A 262 7.63 -23.29 -16.65
C ASP A 262 7.87 -22.01 -17.48
N TRP A 263 8.69 -21.07 -16.98
CA TRP A 263 8.94 -19.76 -17.60
C TRP A 263 10.39 -19.53 -18.04
N VAL A 264 11.15 -20.61 -18.29
CA VAL A 264 12.51 -20.57 -18.87
C VAL A 264 12.47 -21.00 -20.33
#